data_AF-A0A9X5AU52-F1
#
_entry.id   AF-A0A9X5AU52-F1
#
_cell.length_a   1.000
_cell.length_b   1.000
_cell.length_c   1.000
_cell.angle_alpha   90.00
_cell.angle_beta   90.00
_cell.angle_gamma   90.00
#
_symmetry.space_group_name_H-M   'P 1'
#
loop_
_entity.id
_entity.type
_entity.pdbx_description
1 polymer ?
#
loop_
_entity_poly.entity_id
_entity_poly.type
_entity_poly.pdbx_seq_one_letter_code
_entity_poly.pdbx_strand_id
1 'polypeptide(L)'
;MTTTTSHNHRTPHRRSARVLLIVAAALLITDAGPGAAQTAAQTASWSSRPAPASAPVRPAGDLFSTLFGAFAPPAAAPSPARTVPVMAYGPSGLPVDRDAPAAPMLVPDAAPAQAAYCVRLCDGRFFPLSPAAAVTPAKLCGALCPASRTKVFEGPGIDQAMATDGSRYAALPTAHLYRRELVGGCTCNGRDAFGLAKIDLAADPTLRAGDVVATGDGFKVFRGAAGSRHRTADFTPVRRSPLVADDIRHRLRTLRIARDTGAARRL
;
A
#
# COMPACT_ATOMS: atom_id res chain seq x y z
N MET A 1 -6.97 -6.74 80.60
CA MET A 1 -8.13 -6.31 79.79
C MET A 1 -8.01 -6.95 78.41
N THR A 2 -9.11 -7.56 77.96
CA THR A 2 -9.44 -8.02 76.59
C THR A 2 -8.60 -9.11 75.90
N THR A 3 -9.13 -10.33 76.03
CA THR A 3 -9.18 -11.46 75.08
C THR A 3 -9.64 -11.08 73.67
N THR A 4 -9.13 -11.70 72.59
CA THR A 4 -9.85 -12.11 71.35
C THR A 4 -8.89 -13.00 70.51
N THR A 5 -8.98 -14.33 70.51
CA THR A 5 -9.88 -15.25 69.74
C THR A 5 -9.56 -15.40 68.25
N SER A 6 -9.14 -16.63 67.93
CA SER A 6 -9.09 -17.38 66.67
C SER A 6 -10.25 -17.12 65.68
N HIS A 7 -9.97 -17.21 64.36
CA HIS A 7 -10.75 -18.10 63.49
C HIS A 7 -10.05 -18.41 62.16
N ASN A 8 -9.82 -19.71 61.95
CA ASN A 8 -9.39 -20.36 60.72
C ASN A 8 -10.63 -20.69 59.89
N HIS A 9 -10.70 -20.27 58.63
CA HIS A 9 -11.78 -20.67 57.70
C HIS A 9 -11.21 -21.39 56.47
N ARG A 10 -11.33 -22.72 56.49
CA ARG A 10 -11.39 -23.59 55.30
C ARG A 10 -12.85 -23.75 54.90
N THR A 11 -13.19 -23.56 53.62
CA THR A 11 -14.40 -24.10 52.93
C THR A 11 -14.15 -24.04 51.40
N PRO A 12 -14.93 -24.72 50.51
CA PRO A 12 -14.72 -26.10 50.09
C PRO A 12 -14.72 -26.31 48.55
N HIS A 13 -14.41 -27.54 48.12
CA HIS A 13 -14.60 -28.06 46.76
C HIS A 13 -16.08 -28.13 46.31
N ARG A 14 -16.35 -27.86 45.03
CA ARG A 14 -17.46 -28.42 44.20
C ARG A 14 -17.01 -28.45 42.73
N ARG A 15 -16.55 -29.58 42.18
CA ARG A 15 -17.29 -30.62 41.42
C ARG A 15 -18.30 -30.10 40.38
N SER A 16 -17.90 -30.28 39.11
CA SER A 16 -18.63 -30.88 37.98
C SER A 16 -20.03 -30.36 37.59
N ALA A 17 -20.15 -29.88 36.35
CA ALA A 17 -21.26 -30.23 35.46
C ALA A 17 -20.85 -30.04 33.99
N ARG A 18 -20.71 -31.18 33.29
CA ARG A 18 -20.76 -31.25 31.83
C ARG A 18 -22.20 -30.99 31.40
N VAL A 19 -22.43 -30.09 30.45
CA VAL A 19 -23.67 -30.05 29.68
C VAL A 19 -23.28 -30.03 28.20
N LEU A 20 -23.40 -31.22 27.63
CA LEU A 20 -23.43 -31.50 26.20
C LEU A 20 -24.87 -31.25 25.74
N LEU A 21 -25.08 -30.39 24.74
CA LEU A 21 -26.33 -30.40 23.98
C LEU A 21 -26.04 -30.13 22.51
N ILE A 22 -26.16 -31.22 21.76
CA ILE A 22 -26.12 -31.38 20.33
C ILE A 22 -27.49 -30.96 19.79
N VAL A 23 -27.54 -30.08 18.78
CA VAL A 23 -28.66 -30.03 17.84
C VAL A 23 -28.08 -29.97 16.43
N ALA A 24 -28.33 -31.04 15.69
CA ALA A 24 -28.02 -31.23 14.30
C ALA A 24 -28.98 -30.42 13.41
N ALA A 25 -28.48 -29.92 12.29
CA ALA A 25 -29.30 -29.60 11.13
C ALA A 25 -28.54 -30.05 9.88
N ALA A 26 -28.93 -31.23 9.39
CA ALA A 26 -28.57 -31.73 8.07
C ALA A 26 -29.49 -31.07 7.03
N LEU A 27 -28.93 -30.50 5.96
CA LEU A 27 -29.63 -30.33 4.70
C LEU A 27 -28.72 -30.83 3.58
N LEU A 28 -29.08 -31.99 3.03
CA LEU A 28 -28.61 -32.56 1.76
C LEU A 28 -29.53 -32.05 0.66
N ILE A 29 -29.03 -31.32 -0.34
CA ILE A 29 -29.74 -31.14 -1.62
C ILE A 29 -28.74 -31.02 -2.79
N THR A 30 -28.63 -32.14 -3.52
CA THR A 30 -28.46 -32.36 -4.98
C THR A 30 -27.32 -31.73 -5.80
N ASP A 31 -26.57 -32.64 -6.42
CA ASP A 31 -25.84 -32.49 -7.68
C ASP A 31 -26.68 -31.87 -8.82
N ALA A 32 -26.06 -30.98 -9.59
CA ALA A 32 -26.46 -30.66 -10.95
C ALA A 32 -25.24 -30.16 -11.75
N GLY A 33 -24.67 -31.05 -12.57
CA GLY A 33 -23.85 -30.66 -13.73
C GLY A 33 -24.72 -30.06 -14.83
N PRO A 34 -24.15 -29.19 -15.68
CA PRO A 34 -23.91 -29.57 -17.07
C PRO A 34 -22.51 -29.11 -17.52
N GLY A 35 -21.81 -29.77 -18.43
CA GLY A 35 -22.23 -30.06 -19.78
C GLY A 35 -21.23 -29.38 -20.71
N ALA A 36 -20.38 -30.19 -21.32
CA ALA A 36 -19.42 -29.76 -22.34
C ALA A 36 -20.14 -29.13 -23.54
N ALA A 37 -19.63 -28.01 -24.04
CA ALA A 37 -19.82 -27.63 -25.44
C ALA A 37 -18.84 -26.55 -25.91
N GLN A 38 -18.00 -26.98 -26.85
CA GLN A 38 -17.74 -26.33 -28.13
C GLN A 38 -16.79 -25.12 -28.15
N THR A 39 -15.55 -25.48 -28.45
CA THR A 39 -14.60 -24.73 -29.28
C THR A 39 -15.26 -24.26 -30.58
N ALA A 40 -15.33 -22.95 -30.79
CA ALA A 40 -15.55 -22.35 -32.10
C ALA A 40 -14.38 -21.39 -32.39
N ALA A 41 -13.42 -21.89 -33.18
CA ALA A 41 -12.38 -21.07 -33.78
C ALA A 41 -13.02 -20.11 -34.78
N GLN A 42 -12.96 -18.81 -34.52
CA GLN A 42 -13.36 -17.78 -35.47
C GLN A 42 -12.14 -17.42 -36.32
N THR A 43 -12.12 -17.93 -37.55
CA THR A 43 -11.19 -17.45 -38.59
C THR A 43 -11.66 -16.09 -39.08
N ALA A 44 -11.03 -15.03 -38.59
CA ALA A 44 -11.22 -13.68 -39.12
C ALA A 44 -10.46 -13.55 -40.45
N SER A 45 -11.19 -13.55 -41.56
CA SER A 45 -10.68 -13.19 -42.89
C SER A 45 -10.49 -11.67 -42.95
N TRP A 46 -9.25 -11.19 -42.94
CA TRP A 46 -8.94 -9.79 -43.20
C TRP A 46 -8.93 -9.51 -44.70
N SER A 47 -9.95 -8.79 -45.19
CA SER A 47 -9.99 -8.23 -46.53
C SER A 47 -9.20 -6.91 -46.56
N SER A 48 -8.07 -6.91 -47.25
CA SER A 48 -7.24 -5.73 -47.49
C SER A 48 -7.90 -4.81 -48.53
N ARG A 49 -8.23 -3.57 -48.15
CA ARG A 49 -8.49 -2.48 -49.10
C ARG A 49 -7.30 -1.51 -49.11
N PRO A 50 -6.74 -1.13 -50.27
CA PRO A 50 -5.67 -0.15 -50.35
C PRO A 50 -6.20 1.29 -50.17
N ALA A 51 -5.43 2.11 -49.45
CA ALA A 51 -5.66 3.54 -49.28
C ALA A 51 -5.09 4.35 -50.47
N PRO A 52 -5.71 5.47 -50.88
CA PRO A 52 -5.16 6.36 -51.90
C PRO A 52 -4.04 7.26 -51.35
N ALA A 53 -3.00 7.41 -52.16
CA ALA A 53 -1.81 8.23 -51.92
C ALA A 53 -2.14 9.73 -51.93
N SER A 54 -1.60 10.46 -50.96
CA SER A 54 -1.57 11.93 -50.93
C SER A 54 -0.12 12.43 -51.16
N ALA A 55 -0.01 13.47 -51.97
CA ALA A 55 1.20 14.02 -52.58
C ALA A 55 2.30 14.50 -51.60
N PRO A 56 3.58 14.58 -52.04
CA PRO A 56 4.68 15.03 -51.19
C PRO A 56 4.70 16.57 -51.06
N VAL A 57 4.70 17.03 -49.81
CA VAL A 57 5.07 18.40 -49.43
C VAL A 57 6.59 18.54 -49.56
N ARG A 58 7.06 19.52 -50.32
CA ARG A 58 8.49 19.88 -50.42
C ARG A 58 8.88 20.68 -49.17
N PRO A 59 9.90 20.30 -48.39
CA PRO A 59 10.46 21.19 -47.39
C PRO A 59 11.39 22.20 -48.09
N ALA A 60 11.19 23.49 -47.79
CA ALA A 60 12.19 24.52 -48.04
C ALA A 60 13.37 24.26 -47.09
N GLY A 61 14.52 23.87 -47.64
CA GLY A 61 15.74 23.65 -46.90
C GLY A 61 16.64 24.87 -46.98
N ASP A 62 16.89 25.50 -45.84
CA ASP A 62 17.88 26.57 -45.69
C ASP A 62 19.30 26.04 -45.91
N LEU A 63 20.04 26.75 -46.76
CA LEU A 63 21.40 26.48 -47.26
C LEU A 63 22.44 26.20 -46.16
N PHE A 64 22.19 26.62 -44.93
CA PHE A 64 23.11 26.37 -43.81
C PHE A 64 23.05 24.95 -43.23
N SER A 65 22.03 24.16 -43.58
CA SER A 65 21.81 22.80 -43.05
C SER A 65 22.62 21.71 -43.77
N THR A 66 23.24 22.03 -44.92
CA THR A 66 24.03 21.09 -45.72
C THR A 66 25.53 21.11 -45.39
N LEU A 67 26.00 22.06 -44.58
CA LEU A 67 27.43 22.19 -44.25
C LEU A 67 27.82 21.58 -42.89
N PHE A 68 26.88 21.45 -41.94
CA PHE A 68 27.16 20.91 -40.61
C PHE A 68 26.23 19.73 -40.25
N GLY A 69 26.49 18.58 -40.88
CA GLY A 69 26.38 17.27 -40.21
C GLY A 69 24.97 16.74 -39.90
N ALA A 70 24.38 16.06 -40.89
CA ALA A 70 23.32 15.08 -40.70
C ALA A 70 23.82 13.86 -39.88
N PHE A 71 23.02 13.38 -38.91
CA PHE A 71 22.73 11.96 -38.61
C PHE A 71 21.73 11.86 -37.44
N ALA A 72 20.42 11.93 -37.71
CA ALA A 72 19.39 11.42 -36.80
C ALA A 72 18.10 11.09 -37.57
N PRO A 73 17.49 9.90 -37.39
CA PRO A 73 16.15 9.60 -37.93
C PRO A 73 15.08 10.41 -37.21
N PRO A 74 13.91 10.68 -37.83
CA PRO A 74 12.84 11.45 -37.19
C PRO A 74 12.31 10.70 -35.95
N ALA A 75 12.41 11.34 -34.79
CA ALA A 75 11.81 10.87 -33.56
C ALA A 75 10.29 10.80 -33.72
N ALA A 76 9.70 9.65 -33.39
CA ALA A 76 8.26 9.50 -33.27
C ALA A 76 7.73 10.52 -32.26
N ALA A 77 6.58 11.13 -32.58
CA ALA A 77 5.92 12.10 -31.71
C ALA A 77 5.67 11.49 -30.31
N PRO A 78 6.00 12.21 -29.21
CA PRO A 78 5.77 11.70 -27.86
C PRO A 78 4.27 11.53 -27.61
N SER A 79 3.86 10.32 -27.24
CA SER A 79 2.53 10.06 -26.69
C SER A 79 2.37 10.78 -25.34
N PRO A 80 1.18 11.29 -24.99
CA PRO A 80 0.99 12.01 -23.75
C PRO A 80 1.20 11.09 -22.54
N ALA A 81 2.20 11.40 -21.72
CA ALA A 81 2.45 10.74 -20.44
C ALA A 81 1.19 10.85 -19.55
N ARG A 82 0.60 9.72 -19.18
CA ARG A 82 -0.51 9.70 -18.22
C ARG A 82 0.04 9.89 -16.81
N THR A 83 -0.40 10.97 -16.17
CA THR A 83 -0.11 11.28 -14.77
C THR A 83 -0.86 10.27 -13.89
N VAL A 84 -0.14 9.44 -13.14
CA VAL A 84 -0.74 8.62 -12.08
C VAL A 84 -0.76 9.43 -10.77
N PRO A 85 -1.90 9.52 -10.06
CA PRO A 85 -1.95 10.25 -8.80
C PRO A 85 -1.19 9.46 -7.72
N VAL A 86 -0.08 10.02 -7.24
CA VAL A 86 0.54 9.58 -5.99
C VAL A 86 -0.40 10.00 -4.86
N MET A 87 -1.12 9.04 -4.27
CA MET A 87 -1.87 9.29 -3.04
C MET A 87 -0.87 9.40 -1.89
N ALA A 88 -0.48 10.63 -1.55
CA ALA A 88 0.36 10.93 -0.41
C ALA A 88 -0.39 10.61 0.89
N TYR A 89 0.11 9.68 1.69
CA TYR A 89 -0.32 9.46 3.08
C TYR A 89 0.30 10.54 3.98
N GLY A 90 -0.12 11.77 3.78
CA GLY A 90 0.21 12.92 4.60
C GLY A 90 -1.04 13.78 4.81
N PRO A 91 -1.07 14.67 5.81
CA PRO A 91 -2.14 15.65 5.93
C PRO A 91 -2.23 16.44 4.63
N SER A 92 -3.45 16.52 4.09
CA SER A 92 -3.78 17.26 2.87
C SER A 92 -3.31 18.71 3.02
N GLY A 93 -2.22 19.10 2.37
CA GLY A 93 -1.68 20.46 2.51
C GLY A 93 -0.24 20.71 2.08
N LEU A 94 0.48 19.71 1.54
CA LEU A 94 1.77 20.02 0.89
C LEU A 94 1.50 20.71 -0.45
N PRO A 95 2.11 21.89 -0.71
CA PRO A 95 2.01 22.53 -2.01
C PRO A 95 2.65 21.62 -3.05
N VAL A 96 1.84 21.09 -3.96
CA VAL A 96 2.32 20.47 -5.18
C VAL A 96 2.62 21.64 -6.12
N ASP A 97 3.90 21.96 -6.29
CA ASP A 97 4.34 22.88 -7.34
C ASP A 97 3.92 22.29 -8.69
N ARG A 98 2.83 22.82 -9.25
CA ARG A 98 2.30 22.41 -10.55
C ARG A 98 3.21 22.79 -11.73
N ASP A 99 4.21 23.62 -11.47
CA ASP A 99 5.12 24.18 -12.47
C ASP A 99 6.52 23.55 -12.47
N ALA A 100 6.77 22.53 -11.65
CA ALA A 100 8.04 21.81 -11.68
C ALA A 100 8.09 20.88 -12.91
N PRO A 101 9.09 21.00 -13.81
CA PRO A 101 9.21 20.12 -14.96
C PRO A 101 9.39 18.68 -14.48
N ALA A 102 8.45 17.81 -14.85
CA ALA A 102 8.52 16.39 -14.56
C ALA A 102 9.75 15.81 -15.27
N ALA A 103 10.79 15.44 -14.50
CA ALA A 103 11.85 14.61 -15.05
C ALA A 103 11.18 13.30 -15.56
N PRO A 104 11.39 12.90 -16.83
CA PRO A 104 10.82 11.67 -17.33
C PRO A 104 11.51 10.50 -16.63
N MET A 105 10.90 10.03 -15.55
CA MET A 105 11.26 8.75 -14.97
C MET A 105 10.76 7.70 -15.97
N LEU A 106 11.70 7.04 -16.65
CA LEU A 106 11.41 5.88 -17.51
C LEU A 106 10.78 4.80 -16.65
N VAL A 107 9.44 4.76 -16.63
CA VAL A 107 8.67 3.61 -16.15
C VAL A 107 8.65 2.65 -17.33
N PRO A 108 9.23 1.44 -17.23
CA PRO A 108 9.05 0.43 -18.26
C PRO A 108 7.55 0.21 -18.48
N ASP A 109 7.12 -0.04 -19.73
CA ASP A 109 5.76 -0.46 -20.10
C ASP A 109 5.42 -1.85 -19.54
N ALA A 110 5.51 -2.00 -18.22
CA ALA A 110 5.01 -3.16 -17.50
C ALA A 110 3.49 -3.05 -17.43
N ALA A 111 2.81 -4.19 -17.59
CA ALA A 111 1.38 -4.37 -17.30
C ALA A 111 0.95 -3.52 -16.08
N PRO A 112 -0.28 -2.95 -16.05
CA PRO A 112 -0.70 -2.08 -14.95
C PRO A 112 -0.35 -2.76 -13.65
N ALA A 113 0.58 -2.15 -12.90
CA ALA A 113 1.10 -2.76 -11.69
C ALA A 113 -0.09 -3.11 -10.81
N GLN A 114 -0.32 -4.40 -10.60
CA GLN A 114 -1.37 -4.86 -9.71
C GLN A 114 -0.96 -4.41 -8.32
N ALA A 115 -1.59 -3.33 -7.86
CA ALA A 115 -1.29 -2.79 -6.55
C ALA A 115 -1.94 -3.71 -5.52
N ALA A 116 -1.15 -4.10 -4.52
CA ALA A 116 -1.68 -4.70 -3.32
C ALA A 116 -2.16 -3.58 -2.39
N TYR A 117 -3.34 -3.72 -1.82
CA TYR A 117 -3.95 -2.77 -0.90
C TYR A 117 -4.18 -3.46 0.44
N CYS A 118 -3.67 -2.86 1.51
CA CYS A 118 -4.06 -3.23 2.86
C CYS A 118 -5.37 -2.53 3.20
N VAL A 119 -6.41 -3.30 3.47
CA VAL A 119 -7.75 -2.80 3.82
C VAL A 119 -8.04 -3.12 5.28
N ARG A 120 -8.44 -2.12 6.04
CA ARG A 120 -9.01 -2.29 7.38
C ARG A 120 -10.48 -2.64 7.26
N LEU A 121 -10.87 -3.80 7.80
CA LEU A 121 -12.19 -4.37 7.54
C LEU A 121 -13.34 -3.65 8.27
N CYS A 122 -13.06 -2.92 9.35
CA CYS A 122 -14.12 -2.31 10.16
C CYS A 122 -14.65 -0.99 9.59
N ASP A 123 -13.93 -0.33 8.69
CA ASP A 123 -14.33 0.92 8.03
C ASP A 123 -13.95 1.01 6.54
N GLY A 124 -13.36 -0.06 5.98
CA GLY A 124 -12.95 -0.14 4.59
C GLY A 124 -11.82 0.82 4.21
N ARG A 125 -11.10 1.42 5.18
CA ARG A 125 -9.95 2.27 4.88
C ARG A 125 -8.84 1.43 4.26
N PHE A 126 -8.21 1.95 3.21
CA PHE A 126 -7.15 1.25 2.51
C PHE A 126 -5.92 2.12 2.24
N PHE A 127 -4.78 1.46 2.06
CA PHE A 127 -3.55 2.07 1.55
C PHE A 127 -2.78 1.04 0.70
N PRO A 128 -2.06 1.46 -0.36
CA PRO A 128 -1.25 0.58 -1.17
C PRO A 128 -0.08 0.08 -0.34
N LEU A 129 0.29 -1.16 -0.61
CA LEU A 129 1.47 -1.80 -0.06
C LEU A 129 2.57 -1.70 -1.10
N SER A 130 3.73 -1.24 -0.67
CA SER A 130 4.94 -1.38 -1.46
C SER A 130 5.41 -2.83 -1.38
N PRO A 131 5.79 -3.45 -2.52
CA PRO A 131 6.31 -4.81 -2.52
C PRO A 131 7.61 -4.87 -1.71
N ALA A 132 7.63 -5.74 -0.68
CA ALA A 132 8.81 -6.00 0.13
C ALA A 132 9.28 -7.44 -0.10
N ALA A 133 10.50 -7.62 -0.62
CA ALA A 133 11.00 -8.95 -1.02
C ALA A 133 11.01 -10.00 0.11
N ALA A 134 11.09 -9.57 1.38
CA ALA A 134 11.20 -10.46 2.53
C ALA A 134 9.89 -10.67 3.30
N VAL A 135 8.78 -10.02 2.92
CA VAL A 135 7.54 -10.02 3.71
C VAL A 135 6.32 -10.12 2.80
N THR A 136 5.41 -11.05 3.12
CA THR A 136 4.15 -11.18 2.39
C THR A 136 3.27 -9.93 2.60
N PRO A 137 2.47 -9.51 1.60
CA PRO A 137 1.56 -8.37 1.75
C PRO A 137 0.65 -8.49 2.98
N ALA A 138 0.15 -9.69 3.28
CA ALA A 138 -0.70 -9.93 4.44
C ALA A 138 0.02 -9.66 5.78
N LYS A 139 1.27 -10.12 5.90
CA LYS A 139 2.09 -9.88 7.10
C LYS A 139 2.43 -8.42 7.26
N LEU A 140 2.79 -7.74 6.16
CA LEU A 140 3.05 -6.29 6.17
C LEU A 140 1.79 -5.50 6.57
N CYS A 141 0.65 -5.83 5.98
CA CYS A 141 -0.64 -5.21 6.29
C CYS A 141 -1.01 -5.34 7.77
N GLY A 142 -0.87 -6.53 8.34
CA GLY A 142 -1.11 -6.76 9.77
C GLY A 142 -0.12 -6.00 10.68
N ALA A 143 1.16 -5.93 10.30
CA ALA A 143 2.17 -5.19 11.06
C ALA A 143 1.90 -3.67 11.06
N LEU A 144 1.33 -3.13 9.99
CA LEU A 144 0.98 -1.71 9.87
C LEU A 144 -0.30 -1.34 10.62
N CYS A 145 -1.19 -2.32 10.84
CA CYS A 145 -2.47 -2.14 11.53
C CYS A 145 -2.78 -3.22 12.58
N PRO A 146 -1.91 -3.42 13.59
CA PRO A 146 -2.05 -4.48 14.59
C PRO A 146 -3.28 -4.33 15.50
N ALA A 147 -3.82 -3.12 15.65
CA ALA A 147 -5.02 -2.88 16.46
C ALA A 147 -6.34 -3.10 15.70
N SER A 148 -6.29 -3.53 14.45
CA SER A 148 -7.48 -3.73 13.61
C SER A 148 -7.40 -5.00 12.79
N ARG A 149 -8.56 -5.60 12.47
CA ARG A 149 -8.60 -6.67 11.47
C ARG A 149 -8.37 -6.10 10.08
N THR A 150 -7.42 -6.68 9.37
CA THR A 150 -7.06 -6.26 8.01
C THR A 150 -7.11 -7.40 7.02
N LYS A 151 -7.21 -7.04 5.74
CA LYS A 151 -7.18 -7.97 4.62
C LYS A 151 -6.49 -7.32 3.42
N VAL A 152 -5.83 -8.13 2.61
CA VAL A 152 -5.18 -7.66 1.38
C VAL A 152 -6.09 -7.90 0.19
N PHE A 153 -6.19 -6.89 -0.67
CA PHE A 153 -6.87 -6.95 -1.97
C PHE A 153 -5.89 -6.51 -3.05
N GLU A 154 -5.90 -7.17 -4.20
CA GLU A 154 -4.99 -6.91 -5.31
C GLU A 154 -5.76 -6.59 -6.58
N GLY A 155 -5.29 -5.60 -7.32
CA GLY A 155 -5.92 -5.20 -8.59
C GLY A 155 -5.36 -3.90 -9.17
N PRO A 156 -5.81 -3.50 -10.36
CA PRO A 156 -5.38 -2.25 -11.01
C PRO A 156 -5.86 -1.01 -10.24
N GLY A 157 -6.89 -1.16 -9.42
CA GLY A 157 -7.47 -0.13 -8.59
C GLY A 157 -8.27 -0.80 -7.48
N ILE A 158 -8.42 -0.12 -6.34
CA ILE A 158 -9.08 -0.69 -5.16
C ILE A 158 -10.53 -1.13 -5.44
N ASP A 159 -11.26 -0.41 -6.29
CA ASP A 159 -12.66 -0.74 -6.63
C ASP A 159 -12.79 -2.02 -7.45
N GLN A 160 -11.73 -2.42 -8.17
CA GLN A 160 -11.66 -3.68 -8.91
C GLN A 160 -10.87 -4.76 -8.15
N ALA A 161 -10.32 -4.44 -6.98
CA ALA A 161 -9.39 -5.32 -6.28
C ALA A 161 -10.11 -6.51 -5.63
N MET A 162 -9.46 -7.67 -5.70
CA MET A 162 -9.95 -8.93 -5.13
C MET A 162 -8.96 -9.49 -4.12
N ALA A 163 -9.46 -10.15 -3.10
CA ALA A 163 -8.63 -10.92 -2.17
C ALA A 163 -8.44 -12.36 -2.67
N THR A 164 -7.53 -13.09 -2.03
CA THR A 164 -7.20 -14.48 -2.37
C THR A 164 -8.38 -15.45 -2.22
N ASP A 165 -9.40 -15.10 -1.44
CA ASP A 165 -10.64 -15.87 -1.28
C ASP A 165 -11.74 -15.48 -2.28
N GLY A 166 -11.42 -14.67 -3.29
CA GLY A 166 -12.34 -14.21 -4.32
C GLY A 166 -13.26 -13.06 -3.91
N SER A 167 -13.23 -12.64 -2.64
CA SER A 167 -14.02 -11.47 -2.20
C SER A 167 -13.51 -10.19 -2.86
N ARG A 168 -14.43 -9.31 -3.27
CA ARG A 168 -14.12 -8.01 -3.87
C ARG A 168 -14.18 -6.92 -2.79
N TYR A 169 -13.26 -5.96 -2.83
CA TYR A 169 -13.29 -4.82 -1.91
C TYR A 169 -14.61 -4.06 -2.01
N ALA A 170 -15.08 -3.78 -3.24
CA ALA A 170 -16.33 -3.05 -3.48
C ALA A 170 -17.59 -3.77 -2.95
N ALA A 171 -17.50 -5.07 -2.67
CA ALA A 171 -18.61 -5.86 -2.09
C ALA A 171 -18.59 -5.89 -0.55
N LEU A 172 -17.58 -5.31 0.10
CA LEU A 172 -17.55 -5.22 1.56
C LEU A 172 -18.66 -4.28 2.06
N PRO A 173 -19.40 -4.63 3.12
CA PRO A 173 -20.38 -3.72 3.74
C PRO A 173 -19.75 -2.40 4.20
N THR A 174 -18.46 -2.43 4.55
CA THR A 174 -17.68 -1.28 5.04
C THR A 174 -16.91 -0.56 3.93
N ALA A 175 -17.05 -0.96 2.65
CA ALA A 175 -16.31 -0.35 1.55
C ALA A 175 -16.51 1.18 1.55
N HIS A 176 -15.39 1.92 1.54
CA HIS A 176 -15.34 3.38 1.57
C HIS A 176 -16.04 4.05 2.77
N LEU A 177 -16.39 3.32 3.83
CA LEU A 177 -17.09 3.88 4.98
C LEU A 177 -16.28 4.99 5.67
N TYR A 178 -14.95 4.84 5.72
CA TYR A 178 -14.00 5.84 6.24
C TYR A 178 -14.09 7.23 5.57
N ARG A 179 -14.71 7.33 4.39
CA ARG A 179 -14.91 8.62 3.70
C ARG A 179 -16.10 9.39 4.22
N ARG A 180 -17.06 8.70 4.86
CA ARG A 180 -18.32 9.27 5.34
C ARG A 180 -18.33 9.46 6.84
N GLU A 181 -17.70 8.57 7.59
CA GLU A 181 -17.69 8.63 9.05
C GLU A 181 -16.42 8.06 9.67
N LEU A 182 -16.18 8.43 10.93
CA LEU A 182 -15.12 7.88 11.77
C LEU A 182 -15.70 6.80 12.68
N VAL A 183 -15.48 5.54 12.31
CA VAL A 183 -15.94 4.41 13.11
C VAL A 183 -15.13 4.32 14.41
N GLY A 184 -15.81 4.39 15.55
CA GLY A 184 -15.19 4.35 16.87
C GLY A 184 -14.35 3.08 17.08
N GLY A 185 -13.10 3.24 17.51
CA GLY A 185 -12.18 2.11 17.75
C GLY A 185 -11.53 1.52 16.50
N CYS A 186 -11.93 1.94 15.29
CA CYS A 186 -11.24 1.58 14.06
C CYS A 186 -9.96 2.40 13.91
N THR A 187 -8.83 1.90 14.44
CA THR A 187 -7.50 2.54 14.39
C THR A 187 -6.42 1.49 14.09
N CYS A 188 -5.40 1.85 13.32
CA CYS A 188 -4.26 0.94 13.10
C CYS A 188 -3.32 0.92 14.32
N ASN A 189 -3.20 2.04 15.01
CA ASN A 189 -2.32 2.24 16.17
C ASN A 189 -3.02 2.07 17.54
N GLY A 190 -4.34 1.83 17.58
CA GLY A 190 -5.11 1.70 18.81
C GLY A 190 -5.52 3.02 19.47
N ARG A 191 -5.25 4.18 18.84
CA ARG A 191 -5.36 5.50 19.49
C ARG A 191 -6.01 6.54 18.59
N ASP A 192 -5.40 6.81 17.45
CA ASP A 192 -5.79 7.90 16.55
C ASP A 192 -6.59 7.36 15.37
N ALA A 193 -7.64 8.09 14.98
CA ALA A 193 -8.47 7.72 13.82
C ALA A 193 -7.65 7.59 12.53
N PHE A 194 -6.56 8.36 12.47
CA PHE A 194 -5.62 8.42 11.36
C PHE A 194 -4.22 8.09 11.85
N GLY A 195 -3.49 7.28 11.08
CA GLY A 195 -2.11 6.91 11.39
C GLY A 195 -1.92 5.40 11.30
N LEU A 196 -0.70 5.01 10.93
CA LEU A 196 -0.26 3.63 10.98
C LEU A 196 0.31 3.33 12.37
N ALA A 197 0.43 2.06 12.72
CA ALA A 197 1.16 1.70 13.93
C ALA A 197 2.63 2.08 13.83
N LYS A 198 3.24 2.31 14.99
CA LYS A 198 4.69 2.45 15.08
C LYS A 198 5.32 1.09 14.79
N ILE A 199 6.25 1.08 13.84
CA ILE A 199 7.01 -0.10 13.48
C ILE A 199 8.26 -0.14 14.37
N ASP A 200 8.56 -1.31 14.92
CA ASP A 200 9.83 -1.53 15.63
C ASP A 200 10.97 -1.61 14.62
N LEU A 201 11.70 -0.50 14.46
CA LEU A 201 12.84 -0.41 13.55
C LEU A 201 13.96 -1.39 13.89
N ALA A 202 14.07 -1.88 15.14
CA ALA A 202 15.12 -2.84 15.50
C ALA A 202 14.86 -4.25 14.93
N ALA A 203 13.59 -4.56 14.64
CA ALA A 203 13.14 -5.88 14.19
C ALA A 203 12.46 -5.83 12.81
N ASP A 204 12.47 -4.68 12.13
CA ASP A 204 11.82 -4.51 10.82
C ASP A 204 12.62 -5.22 9.71
N PRO A 205 12.09 -6.32 9.13
CA PRO A 205 12.77 -7.06 8.08
C PRO A 205 12.65 -6.39 6.70
N THR A 206 11.89 -5.30 6.57
CA THR A 206 11.70 -4.60 5.31
C THR A 206 12.78 -3.57 5.01
N LEU A 207 13.55 -3.15 6.02
CA LEU A 207 14.57 -2.12 5.90
C LEU A 207 15.72 -2.50 4.97
N ARG A 208 16.03 -1.60 4.04
CA ARG A 208 17.13 -1.68 3.09
C ARG A 208 18.04 -0.47 3.22
N ALA A 209 19.32 -0.65 2.92
CA ALA A 209 20.27 0.46 2.92
C ALA A 209 19.76 1.59 2.00
N GLY A 210 19.69 2.81 2.55
CA GLY A 210 19.10 3.97 1.88
C GLY A 210 17.69 4.32 2.35
N ASP A 211 16.99 3.42 3.05
CA ASP A 211 15.64 3.70 3.54
C ASP A 211 15.64 4.85 4.56
N VAL A 212 14.71 5.78 4.37
CA VAL A 212 14.48 6.91 5.27
C VAL A 212 13.43 6.52 6.29
N VAL A 213 13.78 6.58 7.57
CA VAL A 213 12.89 6.27 8.69
C VAL A 213 12.59 7.52 9.51
N ALA A 214 11.34 7.63 9.96
CA ALA A 214 10.92 8.67 10.89
C ALA A 214 11.09 8.17 12.33
N THR A 215 11.95 8.83 13.11
CA THR A 215 12.18 8.52 14.52
C THR A 215 11.73 9.67 15.42
N GLY A 216 11.61 9.44 16.72
CA GLY A 216 11.16 10.47 17.67
C GLY A 216 12.03 11.73 17.69
N ASP A 217 13.30 11.60 17.31
CA ASP A 217 14.30 12.67 17.26
C ASP A 217 14.59 13.19 15.83
N GLY A 218 13.89 12.69 14.80
CA GLY A 218 14.00 13.19 13.42
C GLY A 218 14.06 12.10 12.35
N PHE A 219 14.29 12.50 11.10
CA PHE A 219 14.50 11.56 10.01
C PHE A 219 15.93 11.00 10.03
N LYS A 220 16.05 9.69 9.89
CA LYS A 220 17.33 8.97 9.80
C LYS A 220 17.33 8.10 8.55
N VAL A 221 18.52 7.75 8.07
CA VAL A 221 18.73 6.85 6.94
C VAL A 221 19.33 5.57 7.47
N PHE A 222 18.73 4.44 7.14
CA PHE A 222 19.28 3.12 7.45
C PHE A 222 20.45 2.83 6.52
N ARG A 223 21.62 2.50 7.07
CA ARG A 223 22.86 2.24 6.32
C ARG A 223 22.99 0.80 5.86
N GLY A 224 22.08 -0.07 6.28
CA GLY A 224 22.29 -1.52 6.25
C GLY A 224 22.88 -2.01 7.57
N ALA A 225 22.59 -3.26 7.90
CA ALA A 225 23.09 -3.93 9.10
C ALA A 225 23.75 -5.26 8.71
N ALA A 226 24.75 -5.68 9.49
CA ALA A 226 25.42 -6.96 9.31
C ALA A 226 24.68 -8.14 9.98
N GLY A 227 23.59 -7.90 10.71
CA GLY A 227 22.86 -8.91 11.49
C GLY A 227 21.34 -8.79 11.36
N SER A 228 20.61 -9.71 12.01
CA SER A 228 19.14 -9.82 11.94
C SER A 228 18.38 -8.80 12.79
N ARG A 229 19.08 -8.08 13.69
CA ARG A 229 18.52 -6.96 14.45
C ARG A 229 19.30 -5.70 14.17
N HIS A 230 18.56 -4.63 13.90
CA HIS A 230 19.12 -3.32 13.59
C HIS A 230 19.46 -2.57 14.89
N ARG A 231 20.64 -1.96 14.92
CA ARG A 231 21.16 -1.19 16.06
C ARG A 231 21.04 0.30 15.76
N THR A 232 21.07 1.12 16.80
CA THR A 232 21.09 2.59 16.62
C THR A 232 22.23 3.07 15.72
N ALA A 233 23.38 2.38 15.77
CA ALA A 233 24.53 2.68 14.91
C ALA A 233 24.23 2.46 13.42
N ASP A 234 23.24 1.65 13.06
CA ASP A 234 22.88 1.39 11.66
C ASP A 234 22.08 2.56 11.05
N PHE A 235 21.70 3.56 11.85
CA PHE A 235 20.93 4.72 11.43
C PHE A 235 21.75 6.01 11.50
N THR A 236 21.82 6.74 10.40
CA THR A 236 22.52 8.03 10.31
C THR A 236 21.52 9.16 10.13
N PRO A 237 21.64 10.31 10.85
CA PRO A 237 20.77 11.46 10.60
C PRO A 237 20.77 11.86 9.12
N VAL A 238 19.60 12.19 8.56
CA VAL A 238 19.46 12.52 7.13
C VAL A 238 20.50 13.54 6.67
N ARG A 239 20.81 14.56 7.46
CA ARG A 239 21.81 15.60 7.12
C ARG A 239 23.21 15.07 6.77
N ARG A 240 23.57 13.87 7.24
CA ARG A 240 24.93 13.30 7.12
C ARG A 240 24.99 12.06 6.23
N SER A 241 23.86 11.58 5.71
CA SER A 241 23.83 10.33 4.94
C SER A 241 24.19 10.57 3.48
N PRO A 242 25.19 9.86 2.91
CA PRO A 242 25.49 9.90 1.49
C PRO A 242 24.54 9.01 0.65
N LEU A 243 23.72 8.17 1.29
CA LEU A 243 22.86 7.19 0.61
C LEU A 243 21.58 7.79 0.01
N VAL A 244 21.32 9.07 0.27
CA VAL A 244 20.13 9.79 -0.19
C VAL A 244 20.60 11.08 -0.84
N ALA A 245 20.06 11.43 -2.02
CA ALA A 245 20.47 12.61 -2.78
C ALA A 245 20.24 13.94 -2.03
N ASP A 246 21.08 14.94 -2.29
CA ASP A 246 21.11 16.23 -1.59
C ASP A 246 19.77 16.96 -1.56
N ASP A 247 19.04 16.93 -2.67
CA ASP A 247 17.72 17.56 -2.81
C ASP A 247 16.68 16.88 -1.91
N ILE A 248 16.66 15.55 -1.85
CA ILE A 248 15.78 14.78 -0.96
C ILE A 248 16.16 15.06 0.50
N ARG A 249 17.45 15.10 0.83
CA ARG A 249 17.91 15.46 2.19
C ARG A 249 17.46 16.88 2.56
N HIS A 250 17.48 17.82 1.62
CA HIS A 250 17.01 19.18 1.84
C HIS A 250 15.50 19.21 2.11
N ARG A 251 14.69 18.53 1.29
CA ARG A 251 13.24 18.42 1.46
C ARG A 251 12.87 17.75 2.79
N LEU A 252 13.50 16.64 3.15
CA LEU A 252 13.22 15.95 4.41
C LEU A 252 13.51 16.82 5.65
N ARG A 253 14.44 17.79 5.55
CA ARG A 253 14.74 18.72 6.64
C ARG A 253 13.66 19.78 6.85
N THR A 254 12.80 20.05 5.87
CA THR A 254 11.68 21.00 6.00
C THR A 254 10.43 20.32 6.57
N LEU A 255 10.38 18.98 6.55
CA LEU A 255 9.28 18.21 7.09
C LEU A 255 9.38 18.02 8.61
N ARG A 256 8.22 17.90 9.25
CA ARG A 256 8.09 17.57 10.68
C ARG A 256 7.48 16.19 10.83
N ILE A 257 8.02 15.41 11.75
CA ILE A 257 7.42 14.14 12.16
C ILE A 257 6.27 14.46 13.11
N ALA A 258 5.07 13.96 12.77
CA ALA A 258 3.92 14.08 13.64
C ALA A 258 4.25 13.48 15.00
N ARG A 259 4.08 14.26 16.06
CA ARG A 259 4.22 13.75 17.41
C ARG A 259 2.98 12.92 17.72
N ASP A 260 3.19 11.88 18.51
CA ASP A 260 2.12 11.09 19.11
C ASP A 260 1.40 12.01 20.12
N THR A 261 0.46 12.81 19.64
CA THR A 261 -0.39 13.65 20.47
C THR A 261 -1.39 12.71 21.11
N GLY A 262 -1.02 12.12 22.24
CA GLY A 262 -1.86 11.16 22.94
C GLY A 262 -3.32 11.61 22.98
N ALA A 263 -4.18 10.82 22.32
CA ALA A 263 -5.62 10.98 22.23
C ALA A 263 -6.09 12.41 21.92
N ALA A 264 -6.42 12.68 20.66
CA ALA A 264 -7.42 13.70 20.36
C ALA A 264 -8.67 13.41 21.21
N ARG A 265 -8.89 14.27 22.21
CA ARG A 265 -10.06 14.25 23.09
C ARG A 265 -11.29 14.28 22.18
N ARG A 266 -12.17 13.28 22.33
CA ARG A 266 -13.40 13.12 21.56
C ARG A 266 -14.11 14.47 21.41
N LEU A 267 -14.35 14.88 20.15
CA LEU A 267 -15.45 15.78 19.81
C LEU A 267 -16.72 14.94 19.70
#